data_AF-A0A2G5SBX9-F1
#
_entry.id   AF-A0A2G5SBX9-F1
#
_cell.length_a   1.000
_cell.length_b   1.000
_cell.length_c   1.000
_cell.angle_alpha   90.00
_cell.angle_beta   90.00
_cell.angle_gamma   90.00
#
_symmetry.space_group_name_H-M   'P 1'
#
loop_
_entity.id
_entity.type
_entity.pdbx_description
1 polymer ?
#
loop_
_entity_poly.entity_id
_entity_poly.type
_entity_poly.pdbx_seq_one_letter_code
_entity_poly.pdbx_strand_id
1 'polypeptide(L)'
;MFLGMRPPSELLDTISQLAELDQTIRKGAVRQLVSKQEELADEEINTYVIERLISGCSSARAAVRLGYTTAMGSILASDVGKSWDLEKILAVANKKMDLEEKTVGSGHAIGHYLILVVYAQSRKLKETEATRLVEHSKKVRDAAPSLAFSQTHLLCNLAAKLKDSVFQKSVLPAVEMYLEGINSQYTPENIYLALRLRNSIPAIVAKYAKFVKKDGSCQFSNDHYSKLLAALKRCDCSTLQTFLPLLIKTAVESSQFEQIYLNVLEPWALSSNETKVFDRILNIVTQYFEFGGDSKSVVVVFTKEVLNRMETATRGKKQFRLMSKKVKLRNSLLYTNRKPGFEKAIRKFRDKLASESECSVVFVLSIYAIELDSRLVLKLSL
;
A
#
# COMPACT_ATOMS: atom_id res chain seq x y z
N MET A 1 22.65 14.79 -28.19
CA MET A 1 22.76 16.25 -28.41
C MET A 1 21.87 16.52 -29.61
N PHE A 2 20.67 17.07 -29.41
CA PHE A 2 19.77 17.51 -30.49
C PHE A 2 19.95 19.02 -30.62
N LEU A 3 20.72 19.44 -31.62
CA LEU A 3 20.76 20.83 -32.09
C LEU A 3 19.80 20.88 -33.28
N GLY A 4 18.65 21.55 -33.16
CA GLY A 4 17.84 21.83 -34.36
C GLY A 4 16.41 22.29 -34.17
N MET A 5 15.63 21.70 -33.27
CA MET A 5 14.20 22.03 -33.17
C MET A 5 13.82 22.49 -31.76
N ARG A 6 13.27 23.70 -31.66
CA ARG A 6 12.61 24.18 -30.45
C ARG A 6 11.15 23.71 -30.51
N PRO A 7 10.69 22.87 -29.58
CA PRO A 7 9.28 22.47 -29.54
C PRO A 7 8.38 23.69 -29.43
N PRO A 8 7.15 23.66 -29.96
CA PRO A 8 6.21 24.77 -29.85
C PRO A 8 6.06 25.24 -28.40
N SER A 9 6.04 26.55 -28.16
CA SER A 9 5.97 27.11 -26.79
C SER A 9 4.81 26.52 -25.98
N GLU A 10 3.65 26.38 -26.61
CA GLU A 10 2.46 25.81 -25.97
C GLU A 10 2.65 24.35 -25.52
N LEU A 11 3.46 23.57 -26.24
CA LEU A 11 3.78 22.19 -25.86
C LEU A 11 4.66 22.18 -24.60
N LEU A 12 5.62 23.11 -24.52
CA LEU A 12 6.46 23.28 -23.32
C LEU A 12 5.64 23.76 -22.11
N ASP A 13 4.68 24.64 -22.33
CA ASP A 13 3.75 25.10 -21.28
C ASP A 13 2.90 23.94 -20.77
N THR A 14 2.38 23.11 -21.68
CA THR A 14 1.61 21.90 -21.33
C THR A 14 2.45 20.92 -20.51
N ILE A 15 3.71 20.69 -20.90
CA ILE A 15 4.63 19.81 -20.16
C ILE A 15 4.93 20.37 -18.76
N SER A 16 5.09 21.69 -18.63
CA SER A 16 5.31 22.34 -17.32
C SER A 16 4.13 22.11 -16.38
N GLN A 17 2.90 22.12 -16.91
CA GLN A 17 1.68 21.87 -16.13
C GLN A 17 1.57 20.43 -15.59
N LEU A 18 2.32 19.46 -16.14
CA LEU A 18 2.38 18.11 -15.57
C LEU A 18 3.00 18.11 -14.16
N ALA A 19 3.80 19.11 -13.83
CA ALA A 19 4.46 19.24 -12.53
C ALA A 19 3.58 19.89 -11.44
N GLU A 20 2.39 20.38 -11.81
CA GLU A 20 1.51 21.12 -10.90
C GLU A 20 0.99 20.23 -9.78
N LEU A 21 0.79 20.81 -8.59
CA LEU A 21 0.24 20.09 -7.43
C LEU A 21 -1.27 19.87 -7.59
N ASP A 22 -1.96 20.83 -8.21
CA ASP A 22 -3.38 20.73 -8.49
C ASP A 22 -3.68 19.56 -9.44
N GLN A 23 -4.52 18.63 -8.98
CA GLN A 23 -4.84 17.42 -9.73
C GLN A 23 -5.64 17.72 -11.01
N THR A 24 -6.47 18.77 -11.01
CA THR A 24 -7.30 19.17 -12.14
C THR A 24 -6.42 19.75 -13.25
N ILE A 25 -5.50 20.65 -12.91
CA ILE A 25 -4.54 21.22 -13.86
C ILE A 25 -3.68 20.10 -14.46
N ARG A 26 -3.10 19.26 -13.60
CA ARG A 26 -2.24 18.14 -14.04
C ARG A 26 -2.99 17.14 -14.94
N LYS A 27 -4.25 16.81 -14.63
CA LYS A 27 -5.08 15.95 -15.50
C LYS A 27 -5.41 16.61 -16.84
N GLY A 28 -5.70 17.92 -16.83
CA GLY A 28 -5.91 18.70 -18.04
C GLY A 28 -4.70 18.66 -18.96
N ALA A 29 -3.51 18.89 -18.40
CA ALA A 29 -2.24 18.84 -19.12
C ALA A 29 -1.95 17.46 -19.74
N VAL A 30 -2.24 16.37 -19.03
CA VAL A 30 -2.10 15.01 -19.59
C VAL A 30 -2.97 14.84 -20.83
N ARG A 31 -4.24 15.24 -20.78
CA ARG A 31 -5.17 15.11 -21.92
C ARG A 31 -4.73 15.95 -23.11
N GLN A 32 -4.38 17.21 -22.86
CA GLN A 32 -3.90 18.12 -23.89
C GLN A 32 -2.62 17.61 -24.55
N LEU A 33 -1.70 17.05 -23.76
CA LEU A 33 -0.45 16.50 -24.29
C LEU A 33 -0.71 15.31 -25.22
N VAL A 34 -1.60 14.39 -24.84
CA VAL A 34 -1.96 13.23 -25.69
C VAL A 34 -2.59 13.71 -27.00
N SER A 35 -3.59 14.59 -26.94
CA SER A 35 -4.25 15.13 -28.15
C SER A 35 -3.27 15.84 -29.07
N LYS A 36 -2.36 16.66 -28.53
CA LYS A 36 -1.36 17.37 -29.34
C LYS A 36 -0.36 16.42 -30.00
N GLN A 37 -0.01 15.30 -29.37
CA GLN A 37 0.89 14.31 -29.96
C GLN A 37 0.24 13.56 -31.12
N GLU A 38 -1.06 13.30 -31.02
CA GLU A 38 -1.86 12.71 -32.09
C GLU A 38 -2.05 13.69 -33.26
N GLU A 39 -2.32 14.97 -32.97
CA GLU A 39 -2.52 16.03 -33.96
C GLU A 39 -1.24 16.39 -34.73
N LEU A 40 -0.12 16.53 -34.03
CA LEU A 40 1.14 16.97 -34.65
C LEU A 40 1.75 15.88 -35.54
N ALA A 41 1.53 14.60 -35.21
CA ALA A 41 2.07 13.43 -35.91
C ALA A 41 3.58 13.51 -36.30
N ASP A 42 4.35 14.36 -35.61
CA ASP A 42 5.74 14.66 -35.90
C ASP A 42 6.66 13.75 -35.07
N GLU A 43 7.48 12.95 -35.74
CA GLU A 43 8.34 11.95 -35.09
C GLU A 43 9.41 12.58 -34.18
N GLU A 44 9.97 13.74 -34.56
CA GLU A 44 10.99 14.43 -33.78
C GLU A 44 10.38 15.07 -32.52
N ILE A 45 9.22 15.71 -32.65
CA ILE A 45 8.48 16.27 -31.50
C ILE A 45 8.04 15.14 -30.56
N ASN A 46 7.50 14.04 -31.11
CA ASN A 46 7.08 12.90 -30.31
C ASN A 46 8.26 12.26 -29.57
N THR A 47 9.41 12.17 -30.23
CA THR A 47 10.65 11.70 -29.61
C THR A 47 11.10 12.62 -28.49
N TYR A 48 11.11 13.93 -28.71
CA TYR A 48 11.43 14.90 -27.67
C TYR A 48 10.52 14.76 -26.44
N VAL A 49 9.22 14.64 -26.65
CA VAL A 49 8.23 14.54 -25.56
C VAL A 49 8.47 13.27 -24.75
N ILE A 50 8.54 12.10 -25.39
CA ILE A 50 8.73 10.83 -24.67
C ILE A 50 10.08 10.80 -23.94
N GLU A 51 11.14 11.30 -24.58
CA GLU A 51 12.45 11.44 -23.94
C GLU A 51 12.43 12.35 -22.71
N ARG A 52 11.64 13.43 -22.74
CA ARG A 52 11.47 14.35 -21.61
C ARG A 52 10.60 13.74 -20.52
N LEU A 53 9.59 12.97 -20.88
CA LEU A 53 8.76 12.22 -19.95
C LEU A 53 9.58 11.18 -19.19
N ILE A 54 10.41 10.41 -19.89
CA ILE A 54 11.36 9.43 -19.31
C ILE A 54 12.25 10.10 -18.26
N SER A 55 12.86 11.24 -18.58
CA SER A 55 13.70 11.98 -17.60
C SER A 55 12.90 12.51 -16.40
N GLY A 56 11.65 12.93 -16.58
CA GLY A 56 10.86 13.41 -15.44
C GLY A 56 10.39 12.32 -14.48
N CYS A 57 10.39 11.05 -14.91
CA CYS A 57 10.12 9.92 -14.02
C CYS A 57 11.17 9.81 -12.89
N SER A 58 12.40 10.27 -13.08
CA SER A 58 13.43 10.30 -12.02
C SER A 58 13.52 11.62 -11.25
N SER A 59 12.60 12.56 -11.49
CA SER A 59 12.62 13.85 -10.79
C SER A 59 12.58 13.69 -9.27
N ALA A 60 13.33 14.51 -8.54
CA ALA A 60 13.25 14.57 -7.08
C ALA A 60 11.84 14.95 -6.58
N ARG A 61 11.07 15.70 -7.37
CA ARG A 61 9.72 16.16 -7.02
C ARG A 61 8.68 15.08 -7.30
N ALA A 62 8.00 14.60 -6.26
CA ALA A 62 6.98 13.56 -6.39
C ALA A 62 5.82 13.94 -7.34
N ALA A 63 5.40 15.21 -7.33
CA ALA A 63 4.35 15.70 -8.22
C ALA A 63 4.75 15.64 -9.70
N VAL A 64 6.02 15.94 -10.02
CA VAL A 64 6.58 15.80 -11.37
C VAL A 64 6.53 14.33 -11.79
N ARG A 65 7.05 13.42 -10.96
CA ARG A 65 7.03 11.98 -11.25
C ARG A 65 5.61 11.51 -11.55
N LEU A 66 4.63 11.90 -10.73
CA LEU A 66 3.23 11.53 -10.92
C LEU A 66 2.67 12.01 -12.27
N GLY A 67 2.82 13.30 -12.61
CA GLY A 67 2.29 13.83 -13.86
C GLY A 67 2.96 13.23 -15.09
N TYR A 68 4.29 13.10 -15.05
CA TYR A 68 5.08 12.59 -16.17
C TYR A 68 4.82 11.10 -16.41
N THR A 69 4.77 10.30 -15.35
CA THR A 69 4.42 8.87 -15.41
C THR A 69 3.02 8.68 -15.98
N THR A 70 2.06 9.51 -15.57
CA THR A 70 0.67 9.44 -16.06
C THR A 70 0.56 9.82 -17.54
N ALA A 71 1.25 10.89 -17.95
CA ALA A 71 1.32 11.31 -19.34
C ALA A 71 1.97 10.23 -20.22
N MET A 72 3.10 9.69 -19.77
CA MET A 72 3.82 8.63 -20.47
C MET A 72 2.94 7.40 -20.68
N GLY A 73 2.18 6.97 -19.67
CA GLY A 73 1.27 5.83 -19.81
C GLY A 73 0.13 6.08 -20.79
N SER A 74 -0.40 7.30 -20.80
CA SER A 74 -1.46 7.69 -21.73
C SER A 74 -0.95 7.71 -23.18
N ILE A 75 0.24 8.27 -23.41
CA ILE A 75 0.87 8.29 -24.74
C ILE A 75 1.25 6.87 -25.19
N LEU A 76 1.83 6.04 -24.32
CA LEU A 76 2.21 4.67 -24.67
C LEU A 76 1.01 3.77 -24.98
N ALA A 77 -0.18 4.13 -24.51
CA ALA A 77 -1.43 3.46 -24.84
C ALA A 77 -2.08 3.97 -26.14
N SER A 78 -1.65 5.12 -26.65
CA SER A 78 -2.13 5.72 -27.90
C SER A 78 -1.42 5.14 -29.14
N ASP A 79 -1.87 5.53 -30.33
CA ASP A 79 -1.23 5.13 -31.59
C ASP A 79 0.20 5.65 -31.72
N VAL A 80 0.48 6.85 -31.21
CA VAL A 80 1.83 7.44 -31.15
C VAL A 80 2.78 6.54 -30.35
N GLY A 81 2.27 5.91 -29.30
CA GLY A 81 3.02 5.01 -28.43
C GLY A 81 3.44 3.69 -29.07
N LYS A 82 2.85 3.29 -30.20
CA LYS A 82 3.12 1.99 -30.84
C LYS A 82 4.53 1.90 -31.42
N SER A 83 5.14 3.03 -31.81
CA SER A 83 6.53 3.11 -32.30
C SER A 83 7.57 3.06 -31.17
N TRP A 84 7.13 3.07 -29.91
CA TRP A 84 7.98 3.00 -28.73
C TRP A 84 7.86 1.62 -28.09
N ASP A 85 8.74 0.71 -28.48
CA ASP A 85 8.93 -0.57 -27.82
C ASP A 85 9.75 -0.45 -26.53
N LEU A 86 9.78 -1.53 -25.76
CA LEU A 86 10.47 -1.56 -24.48
C LEU A 86 11.97 -1.30 -24.62
N GLU A 87 12.63 -1.83 -25.64
CA GLU A 87 14.08 -1.68 -25.80
C GLU A 87 14.45 -0.24 -26.13
N LYS A 88 13.70 0.44 -27.00
CA LYS A 88 13.88 1.86 -27.29
C LYS A 88 13.70 2.71 -26.03
N ILE A 89 12.68 2.44 -25.23
CA ILE A 89 12.43 3.14 -23.96
C ILE A 89 13.57 2.89 -22.96
N LEU A 90 13.98 1.64 -22.78
CA LEU A 90 15.07 1.28 -21.87
C LEU A 90 16.41 1.84 -22.32
N ALA A 91 16.68 1.92 -23.62
CA ALA A 91 17.89 2.54 -24.15
C ALA A 91 17.97 4.03 -23.78
N VAL A 92 16.86 4.76 -23.92
CA VAL A 92 16.79 6.17 -23.46
C VAL A 92 16.94 6.26 -21.96
N ALA A 93 16.25 5.40 -21.20
CA ALA A 93 16.32 5.39 -19.75
C ALA A 93 17.75 5.14 -19.25
N ASN A 94 18.42 4.09 -19.72
CA ASN A 94 19.80 3.75 -19.35
C ASN A 94 20.79 4.85 -19.73
N LYS A 95 20.55 5.57 -20.84
CA LYS A 95 21.38 6.70 -21.25
C LYS A 95 21.21 7.93 -20.35
N LYS A 96 20.02 8.15 -19.81
CA LYS A 96 19.66 9.38 -19.07
C LYS A 96 19.62 9.23 -17.55
N MET A 97 19.52 8.01 -17.05
CA MET A 97 19.30 7.70 -15.64
C MET A 97 20.25 6.58 -15.21
N ASP A 98 21.53 6.90 -15.07
CA ASP A 98 22.53 5.93 -14.65
C ASP A 98 22.22 5.42 -13.23
N LEU A 99 22.05 4.10 -13.10
CA LEU A 99 21.76 3.43 -11.83
C LEU A 99 22.98 3.40 -10.89
N GLU A 100 24.19 3.57 -11.42
CA GLU A 100 25.43 3.58 -10.65
C GLU A 100 25.76 4.98 -10.07
N GLU A 101 25.00 6.00 -10.46
CA GLU A 101 25.24 7.38 -10.02
C GLU A 101 24.97 7.56 -8.52
N LYS A 102 26.00 7.88 -7.74
CA LYS A 102 25.95 7.89 -6.27
C LYS A 102 25.03 8.96 -5.67
N THR A 103 24.87 10.10 -6.33
CA THR A 103 24.17 11.27 -5.79
C THR A 103 22.67 11.24 -6.04
N VAL A 104 22.26 10.74 -7.21
CA VAL A 104 20.86 10.75 -7.68
C VAL A 104 20.36 9.36 -8.08
N GLY A 105 21.16 8.30 -7.91
CA GLY A 105 20.85 6.92 -8.31
C GLY A 105 19.56 6.38 -7.70
N SER A 106 19.17 6.81 -6.49
CA SER A 106 17.87 6.45 -5.91
C SER A 106 16.69 7.03 -6.71
N GLY A 107 16.80 8.28 -7.18
CA GLY A 107 15.84 8.91 -8.07
C GLY A 107 15.80 8.24 -9.44
N HIS A 108 16.96 7.87 -9.99
CA HIS A 108 17.07 7.11 -11.24
C HIS A 108 16.41 5.73 -11.13
N ALA A 109 16.65 4.99 -10.05
CA ALA A 109 16.03 3.71 -9.80
C ALA A 109 14.49 3.82 -9.70
N ILE A 110 13.98 4.86 -9.03
CA ILE A 110 12.53 5.16 -9.03
C ILE A 110 12.04 5.44 -10.45
N GLY A 111 12.76 6.24 -11.23
CA GLY A 111 12.40 6.56 -12.61
C GLY A 111 12.32 5.32 -13.50
N HIS A 112 13.33 4.45 -13.43
CA HIS A 112 13.31 3.17 -14.11
C HIS A 112 12.11 2.32 -13.68
N TYR A 113 11.85 2.19 -12.38
CA TYR A 113 10.70 1.42 -11.89
C TYR A 113 9.37 1.95 -12.44
N LEU A 114 9.17 3.27 -12.42
CA LEU A 114 7.95 3.90 -12.94
C LEU A 114 7.76 3.63 -14.43
N ILE A 115 8.84 3.67 -15.22
CA ILE A 115 8.80 3.32 -16.64
C ILE A 115 8.37 1.87 -16.85
N LEU A 116 8.92 0.92 -16.08
CA LEU A 116 8.54 -0.49 -16.19
C LEU A 116 7.05 -0.69 -15.87
N VAL A 117 6.55 -0.06 -14.80
CA VAL A 117 5.14 -0.12 -14.41
C VAL A 117 4.25 0.45 -15.51
N VAL A 118 4.60 1.63 -16.04
CA VAL A 118 3.83 2.29 -17.09
C VAL A 118 3.80 1.45 -18.36
N TYR A 119 4.94 0.95 -18.81
CA TYR A 119 5.02 0.10 -20.00
C TYR A 119 4.15 -1.14 -19.81
N ALA A 120 4.32 -1.82 -18.67
CA ALA A 120 3.56 -3.00 -18.31
C ALA A 120 2.05 -2.74 -18.26
N GLN A 121 1.60 -1.54 -17.90
CA GLN A 121 0.18 -1.16 -17.85
C GLN A 121 -0.38 -0.74 -19.21
N SER A 122 0.41 -0.07 -20.05
CA SER A 122 -0.05 0.56 -21.30
C SER A 122 -0.52 -0.41 -22.39
N ARG A 123 -0.09 -1.67 -22.37
CA ARG A 123 -0.35 -2.62 -23.47
C ARG A 123 -0.40 -4.07 -23.03
N LYS A 124 -0.79 -4.96 -23.94
CA LYS A 124 -0.63 -6.42 -23.78
C LYS A 124 0.82 -6.77 -24.09
N LEU A 125 1.47 -7.49 -23.19
CA LEU A 125 2.88 -7.83 -23.30
C LEU A 125 3.07 -9.16 -24.03
N LYS A 126 4.07 -9.20 -24.92
CA LYS A 126 4.63 -10.43 -25.48
C LYS A 126 5.56 -11.09 -24.46
N GLU A 127 5.88 -12.37 -24.70
CA GLU A 127 6.78 -13.16 -23.84
C GLU A 127 8.14 -12.47 -23.64
N THR A 128 8.76 -12.02 -24.72
CA THR A 128 10.06 -11.33 -24.68
C THR A 128 10.03 -10.04 -23.85
N GLU A 129 8.96 -9.25 -23.99
CA GLU A 129 8.78 -8.02 -23.23
C GLU A 129 8.56 -8.30 -21.74
N ALA A 130 7.74 -9.31 -21.40
CA ALA A 130 7.51 -9.71 -20.02
C ALA A 130 8.79 -10.19 -19.34
N THR A 131 9.58 -11.05 -20.02
CA THR A 131 10.89 -11.50 -19.52
C THR A 131 11.80 -10.31 -19.28
N ARG A 132 11.86 -9.38 -20.24
CA ARG A 132 12.72 -8.20 -20.15
C ARG A 132 12.33 -7.26 -19.01
N LEU A 133 11.04 -7.05 -18.78
CA LEU A 133 10.54 -6.27 -17.64
C LEU A 133 11.00 -6.87 -16.31
N VAL A 134 10.92 -8.20 -16.17
CA VAL A 134 11.36 -8.91 -14.96
C VAL A 134 12.86 -8.77 -14.75
N GLU A 135 13.66 -9.00 -15.80
CA GLU A 135 15.12 -8.83 -15.76
C GLU A 135 15.54 -7.42 -15.40
N HIS A 136 14.95 -6.41 -16.06
CA HIS A 136 15.28 -5.01 -15.79
C HIS A 136 14.82 -4.59 -14.40
N SER A 137 13.66 -5.08 -13.95
CA SER A 137 13.20 -4.83 -12.58
C SER A 137 14.15 -5.42 -11.54
N LYS A 138 14.79 -6.56 -11.83
CA LYS A 138 15.81 -7.15 -10.96
C LYS A 138 17.05 -6.25 -10.88
N LYS A 139 17.53 -5.75 -12.01
CA LYS A 139 18.66 -4.78 -12.05
C LYS A 139 18.37 -3.53 -11.21
N VAL A 140 17.15 -2.99 -11.31
CA VAL A 140 16.72 -1.82 -10.51
C VAL A 140 16.75 -2.13 -9.02
N ARG A 141 16.24 -3.30 -8.59
CA ARG A 141 16.31 -3.71 -7.18
C ARG A 141 17.74 -3.89 -6.72
N ASP A 142 18.59 -4.54 -7.52
CA ASP A 142 19.97 -4.81 -7.13
C ASP A 142 20.75 -3.50 -6.95
N ALA A 143 20.46 -2.47 -7.75
CA ALA A 143 20.98 -1.11 -7.56
C ALA A 143 20.32 -0.34 -6.39
N ALA A 144 19.03 -0.56 -6.15
CA ALA A 144 18.27 0.12 -5.08
C ALA A 144 17.40 -0.88 -4.28
N PRO A 145 17.98 -1.58 -3.28
CA PRO A 145 17.27 -2.60 -2.51
C PRO A 145 16.00 -2.11 -1.79
N SER A 146 15.92 -0.81 -1.49
CA SER A 146 14.72 -0.17 -0.93
C SER A 146 13.48 -0.28 -1.83
N LEU A 147 13.65 -0.60 -3.12
CA LEU A 147 12.56 -0.83 -4.08
C LEU A 147 12.14 -2.31 -4.17
N ALA A 148 12.67 -3.21 -3.33
CA ALA A 148 12.33 -4.64 -3.38
C ALA A 148 10.82 -4.91 -3.27
N PHE A 149 10.12 -4.19 -2.39
CA PHE A 149 8.66 -4.30 -2.27
C PHE A 149 7.94 -3.80 -3.53
N SER A 150 8.44 -2.72 -4.15
CA SER A 150 7.89 -2.18 -5.39
C SER A 150 8.07 -3.16 -6.56
N GLN A 151 9.23 -3.81 -6.67
CA GLN A 151 9.43 -4.90 -7.64
C GLN A 151 8.45 -6.06 -7.39
N THR A 152 8.29 -6.48 -6.14
CA THR A 152 7.38 -7.57 -5.79
C THR A 152 5.94 -7.23 -6.17
N HIS A 153 5.53 -5.97 -5.99
CA HIS A 153 4.26 -5.46 -6.45
C HIS A 153 4.13 -5.51 -7.99
N LEU A 154 5.18 -5.18 -8.74
CA LEU A 154 5.19 -5.33 -10.21
C LEU A 154 5.00 -6.80 -10.62
N LEU A 155 5.69 -7.74 -9.98
CA LEU A 155 5.51 -9.18 -10.24
C LEU A 155 4.07 -9.62 -10.01
N CYS A 156 3.43 -9.16 -8.93
CA CYS A 156 2.01 -9.43 -8.68
C CYS A 156 1.12 -8.91 -9.80
N ASN A 157 1.39 -7.69 -10.28
CA ASN A 157 0.60 -7.07 -11.34
C ASN A 157 0.79 -7.79 -12.68
N LEU A 158 2.01 -8.22 -12.99
CA LEU A 158 2.29 -9.04 -14.18
C LEU A 158 1.60 -10.40 -14.10
N ALA A 159 1.66 -11.08 -12.95
CA ALA A 159 0.99 -12.35 -12.73
C ALA A 159 -0.53 -12.26 -12.94
N ALA A 160 -1.16 -11.16 -12.52
CA ALA A 160 -2.59 -10.95 -12.71
C ALA A 160 -2.99 -10.53 -14.15
N LYS A 161 -2.05 -9.98 -14.93
CA LYS A 161 -2.33 -9.38 -16.25
C LYS A 161 -1.99 -10.29 -17.43
N LEU A 162 -0.95 -11.11 -17.30
CA LEU A 162 -0.41 -11.89 -18.41
C LEU A 162 -1.26 -13.12 -18.70
N LYS A 163 -1.21 -13.59 -19.94
CA LYS A 163 -1.73 -14.91 -20.31
C LYS A 163 -0.90 -15.99 -19.62
N ASP A 164 -1.54 -17.10 -19.23
CA ASP A 164 -0.89 -18.21 -18.52
C ASP A 164 0.41 -18.67 -19.19
N SER A 165 0.42 -18.86 -20.52
CA SER A 165 1.63 -19.31 -21.23
C SER A 165 2.81 -18.34 -21.11
N VAL A 166 2.54 -17.03 -21.09
CA VAL A 166 3.56 -15.99 -20.93
C VAL A 166 3.97 -15.88 -19.46
N PHE A 167 3.01 -15.92 -18.54
CA PHE A 167 3.28 -15.90 -17.11
C PHE A 167 4.22 -17.04 -16.69
N GLN A 168 3.91 -18.27 -17.10
CA GLN A 168 4.66 -19.48 -16.74
C GLN A 168 6.13 -19.43 -17.16
N LYS A 169 6.43 -18.84 -18.33
CA LYS A 169 7.80 -18.75 -18.85
C LYS A 169 8.57 -17.53 -18.35
N SER A 170 7.91 -16.38 -18.30
CA SER A 170 8.58 -15.09 -18.11
C SER A 170 8.59 -14.59 -16.67
N VAL A 171 7.53 -14.88 -15.90
CA VAL A 171 7.30 -14.25 -14.59
C VAL A 171 7.32 -15.26 -13.45
N LEU A 172 6.78 -16.46 -13.67
CA LEU A 172 6.74 -17.51 -12.66
C LEU A 172 8.12 -17.85 -12.07
N PRO A 173 9.22 -17.98 -12.83
CA PRO A 173 10.52 -18.29 -12.25
C PRO A 173 10.96 -17.26 -11.20
N ALA A 174 10.67 -15.97 -11.43
CA ALA A 174 10.94 -14.92 -10.45
C ALA A 174 10.01 -14.99 -9.25
N VAL A 175 8.72 -15.31 -9.46
CA VAL A 175 7.74 -15.50 -8.38
C VAL A 175 8.16 -16.66 -7.47
N GLU A 176 8.51 -17.82 -8.03
CA GLU A 176 8.96 -18.98 -7.25
C GLU A 176 10.22 -18.67 -6.45
N MET A 177 11.21 -17.99 -7.04
CA MET A 177 12.42 -17.56 -6.32
C MET A 177 12.08 -16.70 -5.07
N TYR A 178 11.12 -15.79 -5.17
CA TYR A 178 10.69 -14.98 -4.01
C TYR A 178 9.90 -15.81 -2.98
N LEU A 179 9.05 -16.74 -3.43
CA LEU A 179 8.29 -17.63 -2.56
C LEU A 179 9.20 -18.62 -1.82
N GLU A 180 10.26 -19.11 -2.46
CA GLU A 180 11.28 -19.97 -1.85
C GLU A 180 11.93 -19.33 -0.63
N GLY A 181 12.11 -17.99 -0.67
CA GLY A 181 12.63 -17.22 0.46
C GLY A 181 11.82 -17.37 1.75
N ILE A 182 10.53 -17.72 1.69
CA ILE A 182 9.67 -17.94 2.86
C ILE A 182 10.19 -19.08 3.73
N ASN A 183 10.83 -20.09 3.13
CA ASN A 183 11.42 -21.22 3.87
C ASN A 183 12.56 -20.79 4.78
N SER A 184 13.30 -19.74 4.38
CA SER A 184 14.43 -19.21 5.15
C SER A 184 13.98 -18.11 6.12
N GLN A 185 13.23 -17.12 5.64
CA GLN A 185 12.84 -15.97 6.43
C GLN A 185 11.55 -15.33 5.91
N TYR A 186 10.72 -14.86 6.84
CA TYR A 186 9.54 -14.06 6.51
C TYR A 186 9.96 -12.61 6.31
N THR A 187 9.83 -12.10 5.10
CA THR A 187 10.05 -10.69 4.76
C THR A 187 8.72 -10.07 4.32
N PRO A 188 8.56 -8.74 4.43
CA PRO A 188 7.36 -8.07 3.92
C PRO A 188 7.04 -8.45 2.47
N GLU A 189 8.07 -8.55 1.63
CA GLU A 189 7.95 -8.86 0.21
C GLU A 189 7.42 -10.26 -0.04
N ASN A 190 8.03 -11.30 0.54
CA ASN A 190 7.64 -12.66 0.24
C ASN A 190 6.29 -13.05 0.82
N ILE A 191 5.93 -12.53 2.01
CA ILE A 191 4.58 -12.70 2.54
C ILE A 191 3.58 -11.93 1.69
N TYR A 192 3.87 -10.69 1.33
CA TYR A 192 3.00 -9.90 0.46
C TYR A 192 2.74 -10.62 -0.86
N LEU A 193 3.78 -11.16 -1.50
CA LEU A 193 3.66 -11.95 -2.73
C LEU A 193 2.75 -13.17 -2.54
N ALA A 194 3.01 -13.97 -1.51
CA ALA A 194 2.21 -15.15 -1.21
C ALA A 194 0.73 -14.78 -0.97
N LEU A 195 0.48 -13.76 -0.15
CA LEU A 195 -0.86 -13.31 0.17
C LEU A 195 -1.60 -12.74 -1.05
N ARG A 196 -0.91 -12.01 -1.94
CA ARG A 196 -1.52 -11.46 -3.17
C ARG A 196 -1.84 -12.54 -4.20
N LEU A 197 -0.97 -13.55 -4.33
CA LEU A 197 -1.09 -14.56 -5.38
C LEU A 197 -1.84 -15.82 -4.96
N ARG A 198 -2.20 -15.97 -3.68
CA ARG A 198 -2.89 -17.15 -3.16
C ARG A 198 -4.18 -17.50 -3.91
N ASN A 199 -4.92 -16.51 -4.41
CA ASN A 199 -6.19 -16.76 -5.10
C ASN A 199 -5.99 -17.05 -6.60
N SER A 200 -4.93 -16.55 -7.22
CA SER A 200 -4.69 -16.70 -8.66
C SER A 200 -3.89 -17.96 -8.99
N ILE A 201 -2.93 -18.32 -8.15
CA ILE A 201 -2.05 -19.49 -8.35
C ILE A 201 -1.86 -20.29 -7.04
N PRO A 202 -2.95 -20.72 -6.39
CA PRO A 202 -2.91 -21.31 -5.05
C PRO A 202 -1.99 -22.53 -4.93
N ALA A 203 -1.98 -23.41 -5.93
CA ALA A 203 -1.17 -24.63 -5.93
C ALA A 203 0.34 -24.33 -5.88
N ILE A 204 0.78 -23.28 -6.59
CA ILE A 204 2.18 -22.84 -6.61
C ILE A 204 2.51 -22.18 -5.28
N VAL A 205 1.66 -21.28 -4.77
CA VAL A 205 1.90 -20.60 -3.49
C VAL A 205 1.96 -21.60 -2.34
N ALA A 206 1.05 -22.57 -2.28
CA ALA A 206 0.97 -23.59 -1.23
C ALA A 206 2.20 -24.53 -1.19
N LYS A 207 2.95 -24.67 -2.29
CA LYS A 207 4.23 -25.40 -2.33
C LYS A 207 5.27 -24.77 -1.40
N TYR A 208 5.23 -23.45 -1.23
CA TYR A 208 6.25 -22.67 -0.53
C TYR A 208 5.73 -22.04 0.76
N ALA A 209 4.55 -21.43 0.74
CA ALA A 209 3.93 -20.77 1.87
C ALA A 209 3.00 -21.74 2.61
N LYS A 210 3.49 -22.41 3.65
CA LYS A 210 2.73 -23.42 4.41
C LYS A 210 1.45 -22.89 5.08
N PHE A 211 1.32 -21.58 5.25
CA PHE A 211 0.10 -20.93 5.74
C PHE A 211 -0.96 -20.72 4.64
N VAL A 212 -0.70 -21.11 3.39
CA VAL A 212 -1.64 -21.05 2.26
C VAL A 212 -2.01 -22.46 1.83
N LYS A 213 -3.30 -22.74 1.70
CA LYS A 213 -3.84 -24.02 1.21
C LYS A 213 -3.97 -24.01 -0.31
N LYS A 214 -4.15 -25.20 -0.89
CA LYS A 214 -4.34 -25.39 -2.34
C LYS A 214 -5.62 -24.77 -2.91
N ASP A 215 -6.57 -24.40 -2.05
CA ASP A 215 -7.78 -23.64 -2.41
C ASP A 215 -7.59 -22.12 -2.29
N GLY A 216 -6.41 -21.66 -1.89
CA GLY A 216 -6.10 -20.25 -1.68
C GLY A 216 -6.48 -19.71 -0.30
N SER A 217 -7.16 -20.47 0.55
CA SER A 217 -7.44 -20.07 1.93
C SER A 217 -6.16 -20.04 2.77
N CYS A 218 -6.13 -19.21 3.82
CA CYS A 218 -5.01 -19.18 4.75
C CYS A 218 -5.31 -19.93 6.04
N GLN A 219 -4.29 -20.59 6.58
CA GLN A 219 -4.31 -21.19 7.91
C GLN A 219 -2.99 -20.88 8.62
N PHE A 220 -2.99 -19.78 9.35
CA PHE A 220 -1.90 -19.41 10.25
C PHE A 220 -1.91 -20.31 11.50
N SER A 221 -0.73 -20.48 12.09
CA SER A 221 -0.46 -21.31 13.26
C SER A 221 0.57 -20.61 14.13
N ASN A 222 0.82 -21.14 15.34
CA ASN A 222 1.73 -20.52 16.31
C ASN A 222 3.15 -20.26 15.73
N ASP A 223 3.65 -21.17 14.87
CA ASP A 223 4.95 -21.03 14.22
C ASP A 223 5.03 -19.87 13.21
N HIS A 224 3.88 -19.35 12.78
CA HIS A 224 3.78 -18.26 11.82
C HIS A 224 3.73 -16.89 12.51
N TYR A 225 3.15 -16.76 13.71
CA TYR A 225 2.84 -15.46 14.31
C TYR A 225 4.08 -14.63 14.62
N SER A 226 5.11 -15.22 15.23
CA SER A 226 6.37 -14.52 15.54
C SER A 226 7.07 -14.02 14.27
N LYS A 227 6.99 -14.80 13.19
CA LYS A 227 7.57 -14.48 11.88
C LYS A 227 6.81 -13.36 11.17
N LEU A 228 5.47 -13.39 11.22
CA LEU A 228 4.61 -12.32 10.71
C LEU A 228 4.83 -11.01 11.46
N LEU A 229 4.93 -11.07 12.79
CA LEU A 229 5.23 -9.90 13.63
C LEU A 229 6.59 -9.30 13.27
N ALA A 230 7.61 -10.14 13.08
CA ALA A 230 8.93 -9.69 12.64
C ALA A 230 8.89 -9.01 11.27
N ALA A 231 8.15 -9.57 10.30
CA ALA A 231 7.98 -8.95 9.00
C ALA A 231 7.25 -7.59 9.09
N LEU A 232 6.18 -7.50 9.89
CA LEU A 232 5.44 -6.25 10.09
C LEU A 232 6.30 -5.15 10.74
N LYS A 233 7.22 -5.53 11.65
CA LYS A 233 8.20 -4.61 12.25
C LYS A 233 9.27 -4.12 11.27
N ARG A 234 9.54 -4.84 10.17
CA ARG A 234 10.50 -4.43 9.13
C ARG A 234 9.90 -3.50 8.08
N CYS A 235 8.59 -3.32 8.08
CA CYS A 235 7.94 -2.45 7.11
C CYS A 235 8.30 -0.99 7.37
N ASP A 236 8.74 -0.29 6.33
CA ASP A 236 8.71 1.16 6.33
C ASP A 236 7.27 1.69 6.19
N CYS A 237 7.10 3.02 6.25
CA CYS A 237 5.78 3.65 6.18
C CYS A 237 5.00 3.25 4.90
N SER A 238 5.68 3.25 3.75
CA SER A 238 5.08 2.98 2.44
C SER A 238 4.68 1.51 2.27
N THR A 239 5.56 0.61 2.70
CA THR A 239 5.34 -0.84 2.69
C THR A 239 4.17 -1.20 3.60
N LEU A 240 4.15 -0.62 4.80
CA LEU A 240 3.09 -0.86 5.77
C LEU A 240 1.71 -0.46 5.25
N GLN A 241 1.59 0.66 4.53
CA GLN A 241 0.33 1.12 3.94
C GLN A 241 -0.29 0.11 2.95
N THR A 242 0.53 -0.76 2.36
CA THR A 242 0.07 -1.78 1.41
C THR A 242 -0.03 -3.16 2.07
N PHE A 243 0.93 -3.51 2.92
CA PHE A 243 1.04 -4.82 3.53
C PHE A 243 0.01 -5.05 4.65
N LEU A 244 -0.19 -4.06 5.53
CA LEU A 244 -1.09 -4.19 6.68
C LEU A 244 -2.55 -4.46 6.25
N PRO A 245 -3.16 -3.69 5.31
CA PRO A 245 -4.52 -3.97 4.88
C PRO A 245 -4.67 -5.36 4.26
N LEU A 246 -3.66 -5.83 3.51
CA LEU A 246 -3.70 -7.16 2.92
C LEU A 246 -3.67 -8.25 3.99
N LEU A 247 -2.83 -8.10 5.02
CA LEU A 247 -2.76 -9.06 6.13
C LEU A 247 -4.09 -9.10 6.90
N ILE A 248 -4.68 -7.94 7.22
CA ILE A 248 -5.97 -7.87 7.92
C ILE A 248 -7.07 -8.50 7.08
N LYS A 249 -7.18 -8.10 5.80
CA LYS A 249 -8.16 -8.67 4.87
C LYS A 249 -8.06 -10.20 4.82
N THR A 250 -6.84 -10.72 4.74
CA THR A 250 -6.58 -12.18 4.74
C THR A 250 -7.08 -12.84 6.01
N ALA A 251 -6.78 -12.25 7.17
CA ALA A 251 -7.16 -12.80 8.45
C ALA A 251 -8.67 -12.80 8.63
N VAL A 252 -9.37 -11.78 8.12
CA VAL A 252 -10.84 -11.71 8.10
C VAL A 252 -11.42 -12.78 7.17
N GLU A 253 -10.97 -12.84 5.91
CA GLU A 253 -11.44 -13.83 4.93
C GLU A 253 -11.24 -15.28 5.39
N SER A 254 -10.18 -15.53 6.16
CA SER A 254 -9.86 -16.88 6.68
C SER A 254 -10.46 -17.17 8.06
N SER A 255 -11.25 -16.25 8.63
CA SER A 255 -11.81 -16.36 10.00
C SER A 255 -10.73 -16.57 11.08
N GLN A 256 -9.55 -15.98 10.92
CA GLN A 256 -8.41 -16.06 11.85
C GLN A 256 -8.01 -14.69 12.41
N PHE A 257 -8.88 -13.68 12.25
CA PHE A 257 -8.56 -12.31 12.67
C PHE A 257 -8.24 -12.22 14.16
N GLU A 258 -8.98 -12.90 15.03
CA GLU A 258 -8.74 -12.87 16.48
C GLU A 258 -7.32 -13.33 16.84
N GLN A 259 -6.89 -14.47 16.32
CA GLN A 259 -5.56 -15.02 16.60
C GLN A 259 -4.46 -14.15 15.99
N ILE A 260 -4.67 -13.61 14.78
CA ILE A 260 -3.72 -12.68 14.15
C ILE A 260 -3.66 -11.35 14.91
N TYR A 261 -4.78 -10.86 15.41
CA TYR A 261 -4.83 -9.64 16.21
C TYR A 261 -3.99 -9.81 17.48
N LEU A 262 -4.32 -10.81 18.31
CA LEU A 262 -3.66 -11.04 19.60
C LEU A 262 -2.16 -11.34 19.47
N ASN A 263 -1.77 -12.13 18.48
CA ASN A 263 -0.38 -12.62 18.37
C ASN A 263 0.51 -11.77 17.46
N VAL A 264 -0.07 -10.92 16.59
CA VAL A 264 0.68 -10.16 15.58
C VAL A 264 0.35 -8.68 15.62
N LEU A 265 -0.92 -8.31 15.41
CA LEU A 265 -1.29 -6.90 15.18
C LEU A 265 -1.22 -6.08 16.47
N GLU A 266 -1.69 -6.60 17.59
CA GLU A 266 -1.64 -5.92 18.89
C GLU A 266 -0.18 -5.75 19.37
N PRO A 267 0.67 -6.81 19.43
CA PRO A 267 2.08 -6.65 19.78
C PRO A 267 2.83 -5.66 18.87
N TRP A 268 2.47 -5.60 17.59
CA TRP A 268 3.02 -4.60 16.68
C TRP A 268 2.49 -3.19 16.96
N ALA A 269 1.18 -3.03 17.15
CA ALA A 269 0.55 -1.73 17.40
C ALA A 269 1.12 -1.09 18.66
N LEU A 270 1.29 -1.87 19.72
CA LEU A 270 1.83 -1.48 21.01
C LEU A 270 3.36 -1.24 21.01
N SER A 271 4.07 -1.56 19.92
CA SER A 271 5.53 -1.44 19.90
C SER A 271 6.05 -0.01 19.73
N SER A 272 7.16 0.30 20.40
CA SER A 272 8.06 1.47 20.24
C SER A 272 7.51 2.86 20.58
N ASN A 273 6.49 3.35 19.86
CA ASN A 273 6.09 4.75 19.88
C ASN A 273 4.67 4.89 20.41
N GLU A 274 4.55 5.19 21.70
CA GLU A 274 3.29 5.33 22.43
C GLU A 274 2.34 6.37 21.82
N THR A 275 2.87 7.40 21.12
CA THR A 275 2.05 8.41 20.45
C THR A 275 1.35 7.89 19.19
N LYS A 276 1.85 6.80 18.59
CA LYS A 276 1.30 6.19 17.36
C LYS A 276 0.45 4.95 17.62
N VAL A 277 0.45 4.44 18.85
CA VAL A 277 -0.33 3.24 19.23
C VAL A 277 -1.80 3.43 18.87
N PHE A 278 -2.36 4.60 19.20
CA PHE A 278 -3.75 4.92 18.93
C PHE A 278 -4.08 4.88 17.43
N ASP A 279 -3.28 5.58 16.61
CA ASP A 279 -3.47 5.61 15.16
C ASP A 279 -3.38 4.21 14.54
N ARG A 280 -2.46 3.37 15.02
CA ARG A 280 -2.32 1.99 14.54
C ARG A 280 -3.53 1.15 14.90
N ILE A 281 -4.00 1.21 16.15
CA ILE A 281 -5.18 0.46 16.60
C ILE A 281 -6.42 0.92 15.82
N LEU A 282 -6.66 2.23 15.71
CA LEU A 282 -7.78 2.73 14.93
C LEU A 282 -7.71 2.30 13.46
N ASN A 283 -6.53 2.31 12.86
CA ASN A 283 -6.34 1.85 11.49
C ASN A 283 -6.66 0.36 11.34
N ILE A 284 -6.21 -0.49 12.28
CA ILE A 284 -6.53 -1.92 12.30
C ILE A 284 -8.04 -2.14 12.40
N VAL A 285 -8.72 -1.46 13.34
CA VAL A 285 -10.17 -1.57 13.55
C VAL A 285 -10.94 -1.09 12.33
N THR A 286 -10.54 0.04 11.74
CA THR A 286 -11.16 0.58 10.52
C THR A 286 -11.08 -0.44 9.39
N GLN A 287 -9.88 -0.99 9.15
CA GLN A 287 -9.66 -1.99 8.10
C GLN A 287 -10.41 -3.30 8.37
N TYR A 288 -10.47 -3.75 9.62
CA TYR A 288 -11.26 -4.94 10.00
C TYR A 288 -12.72 -4.81 9.56
N PHE A 289 -13.36 -3.68 9.85
CA PHE A 289 -14.74 -3.44 9.44
C PHE A 289 -14.89 -3.22 7.93
N GLU A 290 -13.97 -2.49 7.29
CA GLU A 290 -13.97 -2.31 5.83
C GLU A 290 -13.88 -3.64 5.08
N PHE A 291 -13.22 -4.65 5.66
CA PHE A 291 -13.09 -5.98 5.07
C PHE A 291 -14.16 -6.99 5.50
N GLY A 292 -15.25 -6.52 6.14
CA GLY A 292 -16.40 -7.37 6.48
C GLY A 292 -16.24 -8.13 7.79
N GLY A 293 -15.42 -7.63 8.71
CA GLY A 293 -15.35 -8.16 10.07
C GLY A 293 -16.71 -8.11 10.76
N ASP A 294 -17.22 -9.27 11.17
CA ASP A 294 -18.47 -9.39 11.91
C ASP A 294 -18.21 -9.25 13.41
N SER A 295 -18.59 -8.10 13.96
CA SER A 295 -18.53 -7.82 15.39
C SER A 295 -19.76 -7.02 15.80
N LYS A 296 -20.50 -7.54 16.78
CA LYS A 296 -21.71 -6.88 17.30
C LYS A 296 -21.42 -5.60 18.07
N SER A 297 -20.19 -5.42 18.56
CA SER A 297 -19.75 -4.21 19.27
C SER A 297 -18.24 -4.10 19.32
N VAL A 298 -17.71 -2.87 19.25
CA VAL A 298 -16.29 -2.60 19.53
C VAL A 298 -16.18 -1.79 20.82
N VAL A 299 -15.42 -2.33 21.75
CA VAL A 299 -15.11 -1.65 23.02
C VAL A 299 -13.66 -1.21 22.96
N VAL A 300 -13.43 0.10 23.01
CA VAL A 300 -12.08 0.66 23.10
C VAL A 300 -11.86 1.12 24.54
N VAL A 301 -10.97 0.44 25.25
CA VAL A 301 -10.63 0.75 26.64
C VAL A 301 -9.26 1.42 26.69
N PHE A 302 -9.21 2.64 27.23
CA PHE A 302 -7.97 3.40 27.38
C PHE A 302 -7.39 3.26 28.80
N THR A 303 -6.05 3.22 28.92
CA THR A 303 -5.40 3.40 30.22
C THR A 303 -5.57 4.85 30.69
N LYS A 304 -5.51 5.05 32.02
CA LYS A 304 -5.43 6.38 32.62
C LYS A 304 -4.22 7.17 32.06
N GLU A 305 -3.11 6.47 31.81
CA GLU A 305 -1.91 7.02 31.21
C GLU A 305 -2.14 7.56 29.79
N VAL A 306 -2.81 6.77 28.93
CA VAL A 306 -3.15 7.18 27.56
C VAL A 306 -4.15 8.33 27.57
N LEU A 307 -5.17 8.29 28.45
CA LEU A 307 -6.13 9.39 28.62
C LEU A 307 -5.46 10.69 29.08
N ASN A 308 -4.60 10.63 30.09
CA ASN A 308 -3.86 11.79 30.58
C ASN A 308 -2.98 12.42 29.48
N ARG A 309 -2.39 11.59 28.62
CA ARG A 309 -1.59 12.07 27.49
C ARG A 309 -2.43 12.66 26.36
N MET A 310 -3.64 12.14 26.12
CA MET A 310 -4.61 12.78 25.21
C MET A 310 -4.99 14.18 25.72
N GLU A 311 -5.20 14.34 27.03
CA GLU A 311 -5.44 15.65 27.63
C GLU A 311 -4.23 16.58 27.56
N THR A 312 -3.01 16.03 27.67
CA THR A 312 -1.77 16.83 27.61
C THR A 312 -1.45 17.26 26.18
N ALA A 313 -1.63 16.37 25.20
CA ALA A 313 -1.44 16.64 23.77
C ALA A 313 -2.46 17.66 23.23
N THR A 314 -3.70 17.62 23.71
CA THR A 314 -4.75 18.61 23.35
C THR A 314 -4.49 20.00 23.94
N ARG A 315 -3.73 20.10 25.04
CA ARG A 315 -3.30 21.39 25.63
C ARG A 315 -2.04 21.96 24.96
N GLY A 316 -1.16 21.11 24.41
CA GLY A 316 0.16 21.52 23.87
C GLY A 316 0.17 22.06 22.44
N LYS A 317 -0.77 21.68 21.57
CA LYS A 317 -0.86 22.23 20.20
C LYS A 317 -2.31 22.29 19.75
N LYS A 318 -2.69 23.39 19.08
CA LYS A 318 -3.96 23.59 18.34
C LYS A 318 -4.14 22.60 17.15
N GLN A 319 -3.65 21.38 17.24
CA GLN A 319 -3.62 20.36 16.19
C GLN A 319 -4.29 19.06 16.68
N PHE A 320 -5.59 19.14 16.99
CA PHE A 320 -6.50 18.04 16.74
C PHE A 320 -7.71 18.61 15.99
N ARG A 321 -7.53 18.73 14.67
CA ARG A 321 -8.61 19.00 13.71
C ARG A 321 -9.06 17.67 13.09
N LEU A 322 -9.37 16.69 13.92
CA LEU A 322 -9.98 15.43 13.48
C LEU A 322 -10.72 14.82 14.67
N MET A 323 -12.03 15.09 14.67
CA MET A 323 -13.16 14.32 15.22
C MET A 323 -14.44 15.20 15.23
N SER A 324 -14.55 16.17 14.31
CA SER A 324 -15.78 16.96 14.10
C SER A 324 -16.24 16.99 12.65
N LYS A 325 -15.65 16.18 11.75
CA LYS A 325 -16.37 15.79 10.53
C LYS A 325 -17.52 14.91 10.99
N LYS A 326 -18.67 15.58 11.22
CA LYS A 326 -19.98 15.00 11.48
C LYS A 326 -20.12 13.71 10.70
N VAL A 327 -19.97 12.59 11.40
CA VAL A 327 -20.81 11.44 11.12
C VAL A 327 -22.22 11.96 11.39
N LYS A 328 -22.93 12.37 10.33
CA LYS A 328 -24.37 12.62 10.38
C LYS A 328 -25.04 11.26 10.59
N LEU A 329 -24.92 10.71 11.79
CA LEU A 329 -25.85 9.72 12.30
C LEU A 329 -26.76 10.49 13.26
N ARG A 330 -27.98 10.72 12.78
CA ARG A 330 -29.13 11.08 13.61
C ARG A 330 -29.22 10.05 14.74
N ASN A 331 -28.77 10.42 15.92
CA ASN A 331 -29.54 10.41 17.17
C ASN A 331 -28.58 10.63 18.36
N SER A 332 -28.61 11.87 18.84
CA SER A 332 -28.35 12.36 20.21
C SER A 332 -27.89 11.39 21.31
N LEU A 333 -26.89 11.83 22.10
CA LEU A 333 -26.98 12.19 23.55
C LEU A 333 -25.55 12.50 24.06
N LEU A 334 -25.17 13.78 24.20
CA LEU A 334 -25.23 14.64 25.40
C LEU A 334 -24.29 14.24 26.56
N TYR A 335 -23.43 15.21 26.91
CA TYR A 335 -22.70 15.38 28.17
C TYR A 335 -23.63 15.31 29.40
N THR A 336 -23.13 14.83 30.57
CA THR A 336 -23.09 15.61 31.84
C THR A 336 -22.42 14.88 33.01
N ASN A 337 -21.91 15.70 33.93
CA ASN A 337 -21.25 15.45 35.22
C ASN A 337 -21.90 14.43 36.18
N ARG A 338 -21.03 13.83 37.02
CA ARG A 338 -21.22 13.27 38.39
C ARG A 338 -22.60 12.66 38.73
N LYS A 339 -22.69 11.33 38.96
CA LYS A 339 -23.50 10.69 40.04
C LYS A 339 -23.45 9.13 40.08
N PRO A 340 -23.84 8.49 41.21
CA PRO A 340 -23.68 7.06 41.57
C PRO A 340 -24.44 5.99 40.74
N GLY A 341 -25.01 6.33 39.59
CA GLY A 341 -25.76 5.36 38.75
C GLY A 341 -24.87 4.41 37.93
N PHE A 342 -23.57 4.67 37.91
CA PHE A 342 -22.60 4.02 37.01
C PHE A 342 -22.26 2.58 37.43
N GLU A 343 -22.13 2.32 38.73
CA GLU A 343 -21.83 0.98 39.26
C GLU A 343 -22.98 -0.01 39.00
N LYS A 344 -24.22 0.45 39.06
CA LYS A 344 -25.41 -0.36 38.77
C LYS A 344 -25.52 -0.70 37.28
N ALA A 345 -25.06 0.20 36.40
CA ALA A 345 -25.00 -0.04 34.96
C ALA A 345 -23.88 -1.02 34.58
N ILE A 346 -22.72 -0.94 35.24
CA ILE A 346 -21.59 -1.86 35.03
C ILE A 346 -21.90 -3.27 35.53
N ARG A 347 -22.51 -3.40 36.71
CA ARG A 347 -22.92 -4.72 37.24
C ARG A 347 -23.93 -5.40 36.32
N LYS A 348 -24.93 -4.65 35.84
CA LYS A 348 -25.91 -5.12 34.86
C LYS A 348 -25.30 -5.48 33.50
N PHE A 349 -24.19 -4.83 33.10
CA PHE A 349 -23.46 -5.13 31.87
C PHE A 349 -22.58 -6.39 32.02
N ARG A 350 -21.95 -6.58 33.19
CA ARG A 350 -21.17 -7.77 33.56
C ARG A 350 -22.06 -9.02 33.67
N ASP A 351 -23.21 -8.88 34.32
CA ASP A 351 -24.17 -9.98 34.49
C ASP A 351 -24.81 -10.38 33.15
N LYS A 352 -24.92 -9.43 32.20
CA LYS A 352 -25.42 -9.67 30.84
C LYS A 352 -24.38 -10.35 29.93
N LEU A 353 -23.10 -9.99 30.05
CA LEU A 353 -21.98 -10.67 29.38
C LEU A 353 -21.77 -12.10 29.91
N ALA A 354 -22.06 -12.36 31.18
CA ALA A 354 -21.99 -13.69 31.77
C ALA A 354 -23.18 -14.60 31.38
N SER A 355 -24.30 -14.01 30.92
CA SER A 355 -25.51 -14.75 30.53
C SER A 355 -25.64 -15.01 29.03
N GLU A 356 -24.84 -14.36 28.18
CA GLU A 356 -24.88 -14.53 26.73
C GLU A 356 -23.70 -15.41 26.28
N SER A 357 -23.97 -16.70 26.10
CA SER A 357 -23.00 -17.74 25.71
C SER A 357 -22.52 -17.67 24.24
N GLU A 358 -22.68 -16.53 23.58
CA GLU A 358 -22.31 -16.34 22.17
C GLU A 358 -21.84 -14.89 21.93
N CYS A 359 -20.60 -14.58 22.30
CA CYS A 359 -20.00 -13.29 21.94
C CYS A 359 -18.68 -13.49 21.19
N SER A 360 -18.75 -13.23 19.88
CA SER A 360 -17.64 -13.23 18.94
C SER A 360 -16.85 -11.92 19.02
N VAL A 361 -15.52 -12.05 19.15
CA VAL A 361 -14.45 -11.02 19.13
C VAL A 361 -14.69 -9.82 20.05
N VAL A 362 -14.19 -9.91 21.27
CA VAL A 362 -13.93 -8.75 22.12
C VAL A 362 -12.54 -8.21 21.78
N PHE A 363 -12.45 -6.97 21.29
CA PHE A 363 -11.16 -6.25 21.27
C PHE A 363 -10.79 -5.93 22.72
N VAL A 364 -10.18 -6.89 23.41
CA VAL A 364 -9.65 -6.68 24.75
C VAL A 364 -8.33 -5.93 24.60
N LEU A 365 -8.39 -4.61 24.69
CA LEU A 365 -7.23 -3.82 25.09
C LEU A 365 -6.86 -4.28 26.50
N SER A 366 -5.84 -5.14 26.59
CA SER A 366 -5.38 -5.66 27.88
C SER A 366 -4.85 -4.53 28.75
N ILE A 367 -5.59 -4.19 29.80
CA ILE A 367 -5.08 -3.45 30.95
C ILE A 367 -5.50 -4.23 32.19
N TYR A 368 -4.56 -4.93 32.79
CA TYR A 368 -4.68 -5.28 34.19
C TYR A 368 -4.56 -4.01 35.02
N ALA A 369 -5.61 -3.69 35.75
CA ALA A 369 -5.55 -2.99 37.03
C ALA A 369 -6.88 -3.25 37.75
N ILE A 370 -6.93 -4.35 38.50
CA ILE A 370 -7.85 -4.45 39.64
C ILE A 370 -7.27 -3.51 40.70
N GLU A 371 -7.68 -2.23 40.69
CA GLU A 371 -8.69 -1.68 41.59
C GLU A 371 -8.71 -0.13 41.52
N LEU A 372 -9.93 0.36 41.35
CA LEU A 372 -10.53 1.59 41.89
C LEU A 372 -10.02 2.98 41.47
N ASP A 373 -11.04 3.83 41.33
CA ASP A 373 -11.02 5.26 41.05
C ASP A 373 -10.61 5.75 39.66
N SER A 374 -11.62 6.35 38.98
CA SER A 374 -11.52 7.29 37.87
C SER A 374 -11.09 6.74 36.50
N ARG A 375 -12.00 6.04 35.78
CA ARG A 375 -11.82 5.74 34.34
C ARG A 375 -13.09 5.98 33.53
N LEU A 376 -12.92 6.62 32.37
CA LEU A 376 -13.94 6.85 31.35
C LEU A 376 -13.91 5.69 30.34
N VAL A 377 -15.04 5.00 30.16
CA VAL A 377 -15.19 3.94 29.16
C VAL A 377 -15.89 4.54 27.94
N LEU A 378 -15.24 4.52 26.78
CA LEU A 378 -15.86 4.91 25.52
C LEU A 378 -16.46 3.66 24.86
N LYS A 379 -17.77 3.52 25.00
CA LYS A 379 -18.55 2.52 24.25
C LYS A 379 -18.90 3.12 22.89
N LEU A 380 -18.28 2.61 21.83
CA LEU A 380 -18.73 2.87 20.46
C LEU A 380 -19.74 1.78 20.11
N SER A 381 -21.02 2.08 20.33
CA SER A 381 -22.11 1.32 19.73
C SER A 381 -22.29 1.78 18.29
N LEU A 382 -22.22 0.84 17.35
CA LEU A 382 -22.69 1.04 15.97
C LEU A 382 -24.22 1.09 15.94
#